data_AF-A0A349B486-F1
#
_entry.id   AF-A0A349B486-F1
#
_cell.length_a   1.000
_cell.length_b   1.000
_cell.length_c   1.000
_cell.angle_alpha   90.00
_cell.angle_beta   90.00
_cell.angle_gamma   90.00
#
_symmetry.space_group_name_H-M   'P 1'
#
loop_
_entity.id
_entity.type
_entity.pdbx_description
1 polymer ?
#
loop_
_entity_poly.entity_id
_entity_poly.type
_entity_poly.pdbx_seq_one_letter_code
_entity_poly.pdbx_strand_id
1 'polypeptide(L)'
;PEIVAPIVDGGADAVMGSRMLPPGSARAGGMPLYKWVGNRILTTVQNRLTGASLSEWHSGYRAYRVDALRDLDLDAMSDGFDFDTQILLGLMGAGRSIVEIPIPTYYGDEISYVNGMRYARQVTGHVLRHRLRRIGFGAGARGVGYEAKVGAGTSHQLLLDRLDRRPAGRVLDLGCADGHLG
;
A
#
# COMPACT_ATOMS: atom_id res chain seq x y z
N PRO A 1 7.13 -28.35 5.16
CA PRO A 1 7.92 -27.10 5.31
C PRO A 1 7.25 -26.16 6.30
N GLU A 2 7.99 -25.62 7.27
CA GLU A 2 7.43 -24.80 8.37
C GLU A 2 6.63 -23.58 7.86
N ILE A 3 7.06 -22.96 6.75
CA ILE A 3 6.38 -21.77 6.20
C ILE A 3 5.00 -22.03 5.60
N VAL A 4 4.71 -23.25 5.13
CA VAL A 4 3.40 -23.58 4.55
C VAL A 4 2.44 -24.21 5.56
N ALA A 5 2.93 -24.65 6.71
CA ALA A 5 2.10 -25.33 7.71
C ALA A 5 0.89 -24.48 8.16
N PRO A 6 1.03 -23.18 8.50
CA PRO A 6 -0.13 -22.36 8.89
C PRO A 6 -1.18 -22.23 7.77
N ILE A 7 -0.76 -22.31 6.51
CA ILE A 7 -1.66 -22.27 5.35
C ILE A 7 -2.40 -23.60 5.19
N VAL A 8 -1.67 -24.72 5.26
CA VAL A 8 -2.23 -26.07 5.11
C VAL A 8 -3.23 -26.37 6.23
N ASP A 9 -2.92 -25.92 7.45
CA ASP A 9 -3.77 -26.09 8.63
C ASP A 9 -4.99 -25.12 8.65
N GLY A 10 -5.12 -24.26 7.63
CA GLY A 10 -6.21 -23.29 7.52
C GLY A 10 -6.12 -22.10 8.49
N GLY A 11 -4.97 -21.91 9.15
CA GLY A 11 -4.73 -20.85 10.12
C GLY A 11 -4.25 -19.52 9.52
N ALA A 12 -3.86 -19.49 8.24
CA ALA A 12 -3.38 -18.29 7.56
C ALA A 12 -3.63 -18.29 6.05
N ASP A 13 -3.77 -17.10 5.47
CA ASP A 13 -3.82 -16.88 4.02
C ASP A 13 -2.46 -16.49 3.45
N ALA A 14 -1.60 -15.90 4.28
CA ALA A 14 -0.21 -15.63 3.97
C ALA A 14 0.68 -15.84 5.20
N VAL A 15 1.88 -16.36 4.96
CA VAL A 15 2.91 -16.56 5.98
C VAL A 15 4.17 -15.82 5.56
N MET A 16 4.72 -15.03 6.48
CA MET A 16 5.97 -14.32 6.28
C MET A 16 7.05 -14.87 7.22
N GLY A 17 8.23 -15.15 6.69
CA GLY A 17 9.39 -15.37 7.53
C GLY A 17 9.91 -14.04 8.05
N SER A 18 10.12 -13.91 9.36
CA SER A 18 10.65 -12.70 9.97
C SER A 18 11.96 -12.96 10.70
N ARG A 19 12.94 -12.09 10.41
CA ARG A 19 14.24 -12.02 11.08
C ARG A 19 14.18 -11.26 12.40
N MET A 20 13.10 -10.51 12.60
CA MET A 20 12.88 -9.60 13.72
C MET A 20 11.97 -10.18 14.81
N LEU A 21 11.39 -11.36 14.56
CA LEU A 21 10.42 -12.00 15.45
C LEU A 21 11.07 -12.45 16.76
N PRO A 22 12.21 -13.21 16.73
CA PRO A 22 13.02 -13.36 17.92
C PRO A 22 13.76 -12.04 18.22
N PRO A 23 13.66 -11.48 19.45
CA PRO A 23 14.40 -10.27 19.80
C PRO A 23 15.91 -10.47 19.64
N GLY A 24 16.55 -9.61 18.86
CA GLY A 24 18.00 -9.61 18.68
C GLY A 24 18.56 -10.60 17.65
N SER A 25 17.77 -11.54 17.12
CA SER A 25 18.25 -12.55 16.14
C SER A 25 18.81 -11.91 14.88
N ALA A 26 18.18 -10.85 14.37
CA ALA A 26 18.66 -10.14 13.19
C ALA A 26 20.11 -9.62 13.38
N ARG A 27 20.42 -9.05 14.54
CA ARG A 27 21.74 -8.49 14.83
C ARG A 27 22.77 -9.57 15.12
N ALA A 28 22.37 -10.62 15.85
CA ALA A 28 23.21 -11.78 16.11
C ALA A 28 23.58 -12.51 14.81
N GLY A 29 22.67 -12.55 13.83
CA GLY A 29 22.89 -13.09 12.49
C GLY A 29 23.67 -12.19 11.53
N GLY A 30 24.32 -11.13 12.02
CA GLY A 30 25.20 -10.28 11.22
C GLY A 30 24.52 -9.11 10.50
N MET A 31 23.21 -8.86 10.70
CA MET A 31 22.54 -7.74 10.03
C MET A 31 23.20 -6.39 10.40
N PRO A 32 23.63 -5.59 9.42
CA PRO A 32 24.19 -4.27 9.67
C PRO A 32 23.22 -3.36 10.43
N LEU A 33 23.73 -2.59 11.40
CA LEU A 33 22.92 -1.74 12.28
C LEU A 33 22.00 -0.80 11.50
N TYR A 34 22.49 -0.14 10.44
CA TYR A 34 21.67 0.79 9.65
C TYR A 34 20.51 0.09 8.93
N LYS A 35 20.68 -1.16 8.47
CA LYS A 35 19.60 -1.97 7.87
C LYS A 35 18.58 -2.36 8.92
N TRP A 36 19.05 -2.76 10.10
CA TRP A 36 18.18 -3.09 11.22
C TRP A 36 17.34 -1.88 11.67
N VAL A 37 17.96 -0.72 11.88
CA VAL A 37 17.26 0.52 12.26
C VAL A 37 16.27 0.94 11.18
N GLY A 38 16.70 0.98 9.92
CA GLY A 38 15.84 1.35 8.79
C GLY A 38 14.60 0.45 8.69
N ASN A 39 14.78 -0.86 8.83
CA ASN A 39 13.69 -1.83 8.83
C ASN A 39 12.72 -1.60 10.01
N ARG A 40 13.24 -1.37 11.23
CA ARG A 40 12.40 -1.08 12.40
C ARG A 40 11.59 0.20 12.23
N ILE A 41 12.19 1.27 11.70
CA ILE A 41 11.49 2.53 11.44
C ILE A 41 10.39 2.34 10.41
N LEU A 42 10.71 1.75 9.25
CA LEU A 42 9.74 1.52 8.19
C LEU A 42 8.60 0.61 8.67
N THR A 43 8.91 -0.53 9.27
CA THR A 43 7.92 -1.44 9.85
C THR A 43 6.99 -0.73 10.83
N THR A 44 7.53 0.12 11.71
CA THR A 44 6.72 0.90 12.67
C THR A 44 5.76 1.86 11.97
N VAL A 45 6.25 2.61 10.98
CA VAL A 45 5.42 3.53 10.18
C VAL A 45 4.33 2.75 9.44
N GLN A 46 4.69 1.63 8.81
CA GLN A 46 3.77 0.83 8.01
C GLN A 46 2.66 0.22 8.86
N ASN A 47 3.01 -0.36 10.01
CA ASN A 47 2.05 -0.86 11.00
C ASN A 47 1.11 0.24 11.49
N ARG A 48 1.64 1.43 11.83
CA ARG A 48 0.80 2.55 12.30
C ARG A 48 -0.21 3.00 11.26
N LEU A 49 0.17 3.05 9.98
CA LEU A 49 -0.71 3.50 8.91
C LEU A 49 -1.76 2.44 8.52
N THR A 50 -1.38 1.16 8.53
CA THR A 50 -2.27 0.04 8.14
C THR A 50 -3.13 -0.49 9.28
N GLY A 51 -2.70 -0.29 10.53
CA GLY A 51 -3.24 -0.99 11.70
C GLY A 51 -2.71 -2.42 11.87
N ALA A 52 -1.71 -2.83 11.09
CA ALA A 52 -1.07 -4.13 11.23
C ALA A 52 -0.11 -4.19 12.42
N SER A 53 0.32 -5.40 12.78
CA SER A 53 1.23 -5.69 13.90
C SER A 53 2.39 -6.60 13.49
N LEU A 54 2.89 -6.45 12.25
CA LEU A 54 3.99 -7.27 11.74
C LEU A 54 5.34 -6.87 12.38
N SER A 55 6.18 -7.85 12.66
CA SER A 55 7.54 -7.65 13.16
C SER A 55 8.52 -7.20 12.08
N GLU A 56 8.27 -7.58 10.81
CA GLU A 56 9.06 -7.20 9.65
C GLU A 56 8.22 -7.18 8.35
N TRP A 57 8.24 -6.07 7.60
CA TRP A 57 7.56 -5.99 6.29
C TRP A 57 8.44 -6.42 5.10
N HIS A 58 9.77 -6.36 5.26
CA HIS A 58 10.73 -6.36 4.16
C HIS A 58 11.43 -7.70 3.92
N SER A 59 10.90 -8.79 4.49
CA SER A 59 11.42 -10.13 4.25
C SER A 59 10.82 -10.72 2.99
N GLY A 60 11.64 -11.16 2.04
CA GLY A 60 11.18 -11.82 0.81
C GLY A 60 10.74 -13.27 1.00
N TYR A 61 11.01 -13.88 2.17
CA TYR A 61 10.65 -15.28 2.41
C TYR A 61 9.17 -15.37 2.81
N ARG A 62 8.31 -15.74 1.86
CA ARG A 62 6.85 -15.71 2.03
C ARG A 62 6.18 -16.92 1.38
N ALA A 63 5.03 -17.29 1.91
CA ALA A 63 4.11 -18.26 1.32
C ALA A 63 2.70 -17.66 1.30
N TYR A 64 1.93 -18.02 0.27
CA TYR A 64 0.58 -17.51 0.06
C TYR A 64 -0.37 -18.63 -0.32
N ARG A 65 -1.62 -18.56 0.15
CA ARG A 65 -2.72 -19.32 -0.44
C ARG A 65 -2.99 -18.77 -1.83
N VAL A 66 -3.07 -19.66 -2.81
CA VAL A 66 -3.38 -19.29 -4.20
C VAL A 66 -4.72 -18.54 -4.28
N ASP A 67 -5.75 -19.00 -3.55
CA ASP A 67 -7.05 -18.34 -3.54
C ASP A 67 -7.02 -16.93 -2.93
N ALA A 68 -6.10 -16.67 -1.99
CA ALA A 68 -5.93 -15.32 -1.43
C ALA A 68 -5.25 -14.38 -2.44
N LEU A 69 -4.36 -14.89 -3.30
CA LEU A 69 -3.75 -14.11 -4.37
C LEU A 69 -4.72 -13.83 -5.53
N ARG A 70 -5.71 -14.71 -5.76
CA ARG A 70 -6.72 -14.53 -6.82
C ARG A 70 -7.60 -13.29 -6.63
N ASP A 71 -7.72 -12.79 -5.40
CA ASP A 71 -8.46 -11.56 -5.12
C ASP A 71 -7.69 -10.29 -5.50
N LEU A 72 -6.41 -10.42 -5.84
CA LEU A 72 -5.51 -9.29 -6.08
C LEU A 72 -5.33 -9.05 -7.58
N ASP A 73 -5.39 -7.78 -7.99
CA ASP A 73 -5.00 -7.34 -9.32
C ASP A 73 -3.47 -7.25 -9.40
N LEU A 74 -2.83 -8.40 -9.62
CA LEU A 74 -1.36 -8.53 -9.66
C LEU A 74 -0.75 -7.77 -10.84
N ASP A 75 -1.46 -7.68 -11.97
CA ASP A 75 -1.00 -7.00 -13.19
C ASP A 75 -0.92 -5.47 -13.00
N ALA A 76 -1.69 -4.90 -12.07
CA ALA A 76 -1.62 -3.49 -11.71
C ALA A 76 -0.53 -3.16 -10.67
N MET A 77 0.24 -4.15 -10.20
CA MET A 77 1.30 -3.96 -9.22
C MET A 77 2.65 -3.61 -9.88
N SER A 78 3.61 -3.18 -9.06
CA SER A 78 4.96 -2.81 -9.47
C SER A 78 5.78 -4.04 -9.88
N ASP A 79 6.61 -3.93 -10.91
CA ASP A 79 7.64 -4.94 -11.22
C ASP A 79 8.90 -4.81 -10.32
N GLY A 80 8.89 -3.88 -9.36
CA GLY A 80 10.01 -3.59 -8.47
C GLY A 80 9.96 -4.30 -7.12
N PHE A 81 10.96 -4.04 -6.28
CA PHE A 81 11.04 -4.57 -4.91
C PHE A 81 9.85 -4.19 -4.01
N ASP A 82 9.09 -3.14 -4.38
CA ASP A 82 7.92 -2.67 -3.66
C ASP A 82 6.65 -3.52 -3.90
N PHE A 83 6.67 -4.42 -4.90
CA PHE A 83 5.60 -5.39 -5.21
C PHE A 83 5.11 -6.14 -3.98
N ASP A 84 6.05 -6.66 -3.21
CA ASP A 84 5.82 -7.37 -1.96
C ASP A 84 4.94 -6.61 -0.96
N THR A 85 5.16 -5.29 -0.86
CA THR A 85 4.34 -4.43 0.02
C THR A 85 2.94 -4.27 -0.55
N GLN A 86 2.79 -4.20 -1.88
CA GLN A 86 1.48 -4.12 -2.52
C GLN A 86 0.66 -5.38 -2.31
N ILE A 87 1.28 -6.58 -2.36
CA ILE A 87 0.59 -7.83 -2.00
C ILE A 87 0.07 -7.75 -0.56
N LEU A 88 0.92 -7.38 0.41
CA LEU A 88 0.49 -7.30 1.82
C LEU A 88 -0.66 -6.31 2.01
N LEU A 89 -0.59 -5.14 1.37
CA LEU A 89 -1.65 -4.14 1.42
C LEU A 89 -2.95 -4.64 0.75
N GLY A 90 -2.83 -5.39 -0.35
CA GLY A 90 -3.95 -6.01 -1.04
C GLY A 90 -4.63 -7.05 -0.15
N LEU A 91 -3.86 -7.97 0.44
CA LEU A 91 -4.34 -8.99 1.37
C LEU A 91 -5.02 -8.36 2.60
N MET A 92 -4.41 -7.33 3.20
CA MET A 92 -5.01 -6.60 4.32
C MET A 92 -6.32 -5.89 3.90
N GLY A 93 -6.35 -5.33 2.69
CA GLY A 93 -7.55 -4.71 2.12
C GLY A 93 -8.69 -5.71 1.88
N ALA A 94 -8.34 -6.94 1.48
CA ALA A 94 -9.26 -8.06 1.30
C ALA A 94 -9.61 -8.79 2.61
N GLY A 95 -9.08 -8.34 3.77
CA GLY A 95 -9.34 -8.97 5.06
C GLY A 95 -8.70 -10.36 5.24
N ARG A 96 -7.66 -10.67 4.46
CA ARG A 96 -6.94 -11.94 4.51
C ARG A 96 -6.02 -12.00 5.73
N SER A 97 -5.87 -13.21 6.29
CA SER A 97 -5.07 -13.47 7.48
C SER A 97 -3.58 -13.59 7.15
N ILE A 98 -2.74 -12.83 7.86
CA ILE A 98 -1.29 -12.80 7.65
C ILE A 98 -0.60 -13.12 8.98
N VAL A 99 0.28 -14.12 8.98
CA VAL A 99 1.05 -14.53 10.15
C VAL A 99 2.54 -14.52 9.86
N GLU A 100 3.36 -14.50 10.91
CA GLU A 100 4.80 -14.54 10.79
C GLU A 100 5.38 -15.79 11.48
N ILE A 101 6.44 -16.35 10.90
CA ILE A 101 7.27 -17.38 11.52
C ILE A 101 8.71 -16.87 11.67
N PRO A 102 9.45 -17.27 12.71
CA PRO A 102 10.84 -16.88 12.85
C PRO A 102 11.70 -17.54 11.76
N ILE A 103 12.67 -16.80 11.21
CA ILE A 103 13.69 -17.36 10.31
C ILE A 103 15.10 -17.00 10.76
N PRO A 104 16.09 -17.88 10.54
CA PRO A 104 17.49 -17.57 10.83
C PRO A 104 17.95 -16.38 9.97
N THR A 105 18.84 -15.57 10.54
CA THR A 105 19.47 -14.45 9.82
C THR A 105 20.93 -14.80 9.58
N TYR A 106 21.37 -14.68 8.33
CA TYR A 106 22.77 -14.76 7.96
C TYR A 106 23.08 -13.62 7.00
N TYR A 107 23.95 -12.70 7.41
CA TYR A 107 24.46 -11.62 6.57
C TYR A 107 25.96 -11.85 6.36
N GLY A 108 26.33 -12.32 5.16
CA GLY A 108 27.72 -12.42 4.72
C GLY A 108 28.14 -11.18 3.92
N ASP A 109 29.03 -11.36 2.93
CA ASP A 109 29.54 -10.29 2.05
C ASP A 109 28.56 -9.89 0.93
N GLU A 110 27.26 -10.11 1.14
CA GLU A 110 26.23 -9.89 0.14
C GLU A 110 26.03 -8.40 -0.16
N ILE A 111 26.18 -8.04 -1.43
CA ILE A 111 25.93 -6.68 -1.92
C ILE A 111 24.43 -6.51 -2.14
N SER A 112 23.83 -5.55 -1.43
CA SER A 112 22.44 -5.15 -1.67
C SER A 112 22.38 -4.24 -2.89
N TYR A 113 21.79 -4.71 -3.99
CA TYR A 113 21.54 -3.91 -5.20
C TYR A 113 20.35 -2.95 -5.08
N VAL A 114 19.59 -3.03 -3.98
CA VAL A 114 18.43 -2.17 -3.75
C VAL A 114 18.87 -0.79 -3.29
N ASN A 115 18.42 0.24 -4.00
CA ASN A 115 18.48 1.61 -3.48
C ASN A 115 17.49 1.77 -2.33
N GLY A 116 17.97 1.66 -1.10
CA GLY A 116 17.15 1.65 0.10
C GLY A 116 16.28 2.91 0.27
N MET A 117 16.75 4.08 -0.18
CA MET A 117 15.98 5.32 -0.09
C MET A 117 14.83 5.37 -1.10
N ARG A 118 15.09 4.93 -2.34
CA ARG A 118 14.03 4.80 -3.36
C ARG A 118 12.97 3.80 -2.89
N TYR A 119 13.41 2.64 -2.39
CA TYR A 119 12.53 1.62 -1.84
C TYR A 119 11.68 2.15 -0.68
N ALA A 120 12.31 2.79 0.30
CA ALA A 120 11.63 3.41 1.45
C ALA A 120 10.52 4.39 1.02
N ARG A 121 10.80 5.23 0.01
CA ARG A 121 9.82 6.17 -0.55
C ARG A 121 8.65 5.45 -1.22
N GLN A 122 8.92 4.41 -2.01
CA GLN A 122 7.89 3.62 -2.69
C GLN A 122 6.94 2.95 -1.69
N VAL A 123 7.49 2.18 -0.73
CA VAL A 123 6.67 1.44 0.24
C VAL A 123 5.88 2.39 1.14
N THR A 124 6.46 3.51 1.56
CA THR A 124 5.74 4.52 2.36
C THR A 124 4.60 5.14 1.55
N GLY A 125 4.83 5.45 0.27
CA GLY A 125 3.80 5.98 -0.63
C GLY A 125 2.64 5.02 -0.84
N HIS A 126 2.91 3.72 -1.03
CA HIS A 126 1.87 2.69 -1.16
C HIS A 126 1.02 2.55 0.10
N VAL A 127 1.68 2.51 1.27
CA VAL A 127 0.98 2.39 2.55
C VAL A 127 0.14 3.64 2.84
N LEU A 128 0.65 4.83 2.54
CA LEU A 128 -0.11 6.06 2.67
C LEU A 128 -1.34 6.05 1.75
N ARG A 129 -1.18 5.67 0.49
CA ARG A 129 -2.30 5.54 -0.46
C ARG A 129 -3.33 4.52 0.01
N HIS A 130 -2.89 3.38 0.54
CA HIS A 130 -3.78 2.38 1.12
C HIS A 130 -4.56 2.95 2.31
N ARG A 131 -3.89 3.67 3.21
CA ARG A 131 -4.55 4.35 4.34
C ARG A 131 -5.57 5.37 3.84
N LEU A 132 -5.21 6.23 2.89
CA LEU A 132 -6.11 7.21 2.29
C LEU A 132 -7.36 6.54 1.70
N ARG A 133 -7.19 5.47 0.92
CA ARG A 133 -8.30 4.69 0.35
C ARG A 133 -9.22 4.15 1.45
N ARG A 134 -8.67 3.60 2.54
CA ARG A 134 -9.45 3.09 3.68
C ARG A 134 -10.25 4.16 4.43
N ILE A 135 -9.79 5.42 4.42
CA ILE A 135 -10.51 6.54 5.03
C ILE A 135 -11.40 7.29 4.02
N GLY A 136 -11.62 6.75 2.82
CA GLY A 136 -12.51 7.32 1.79
C GLY A 136 -11.86 8.32 0.84
N PHE A 137 -10.54 8.54 0.92
CA PHE A 137 -9.81 9.45 0.04
C PHE A 137 -9.11 8.71 -1.11
N GLY A 138 -9.30 9.17 -2.36
CA GLY A 138 -8.66 8.58 -3.53
C GLY A 138 -9.25 7.25 -4.00
N ALA A 139 -10.40 6.85 -3.47
CA ALA A 139 -11.26 5.78 -3.96
C ALA A 139 -12.38 6.32 -4.87
N GLY A 140 -12.12 7.42 -5.58
CA GLY A 140 -12.93 7.76 -6.72
C GLY A 140 -12.70 6.68 -7.77
N ALA A 141 -13.64 5.75 -7.91
CA ALA A 141 -13.88 5.18 -9.22
C ALA A 141 -13.89 6.35 -10.22
N ARG A 142 -13.41 6.14 -11.44
CA ARG A 142 -13.99 6.87 -12.57
C ARG A 142 -15.46 6.41 -12.70
N GLY A 143 -16.27 6.70 -11.68
CA GLY A 143 -17.70 6.60 -11.75
C GLY A 143 -18.16 7.59 -12.80
N VAL A 144 -19.20 7.19 -13.52
CA VAL A 144 -19.88 7.92 -14.60
C VAL A 144 -19.65 9.42 -14.47
N GLY A 145 -19.05 10.02 -15.50
CA GLY A 145 -18.73 11.44 -15.57
C GLY A 145 -19.85 12.27 -14.95
N TYR A 146 -19.47 13.24 -14.14
CA TYR A 146 -20.44 13.98 -13.34
C TYR A 146 -21.45 14.65 -14.28
N GLU A 147 -22.68 14.14 -14.27
CA GLU A 147 -23.69 14.58 -15.21
C GLU A 147 -24.07 16.02 -14.88
N ALA A 148 -23.87 16.92 -15.84
CA ALA A 148 -24.19 18.33 -15.68
C ALA A 148 -25.68 18.47 -15.37
N LYS A 149 -26.01 18.85 -14.13
CA LYS A 149 -27.38 19.20 -13.75
C LYS A 149 -27.72 20.55 -14.37
N VAL A 150 -28.20 20.54 -15.61
CA VAL A 150 -28.67 21.74 -16.33
C VAL A 150 -30.17 21.85 -16.10
N GLY A 151 -30.56 22.62 -15.09
CA GLY A 151 -31.96 22.84 -14.73
C GLY A 151 -32.11 24.12 -13.91
N ALA A 152 -33.28 24.76 -14.00
CA ALA A 152 -33.56 25.99 -13.26
C ALA A 152 -33.38 25.75 -11.75
N GLY A 153 -32.52 26.55 -11.11
CA GLY A 153 -32.21 26.45 -9.68
C GLY A 153 -31.13 25.44 -9.28
N THR A 154 -30.49 24.78 -10.24
CA THR A 154 -29.33 23.90 -9.97
C THR A 154 -28.06 24.71 -9.70
N SER A 155 -27.09 24.11 -9.00
CA SER A 155 -25.80 24.74 -8.72
C SER A 155 -25.01 25.06 -9.99
N HIS A 156 -25.07 24.24 -11.05
CA HIS A 156 -24.36 24.54 -12.30
C HIS A 156 -24.99 25.68 -13.06
N GLN A 157 -26.32 25.72 -13.17
CA GLN A 157 -27.01 26.83 -13.84
C GLN A 157 -26.70 28.15 -13.13
N LEU A 158 -26.76 28.17 -11.80
CA LEU A 158 -26.40 29.36 -11.01
C LEU A 158 -24.93 29.77 -11.13
N LEU A 159 -24.04 28.85 -11.48
CA LEU A 159 -22.62 29.11 -11.67
C LEU A 159 -22.35 29.64 -13.08
N LEU A 160 -22.98 29.03 -14.11
CA LEU A 160 -22.98 29.53 -15.49
C LEU A 160 -23.58 30.94 -15.57
N ASP A 161 -24.75 31.17 -14.99
CA ASP A 161 -25.40 32.50 -14.95
C ASP A 161 -24.51 33.57 -14.28
N ARG A 162 -23.67 33.16 -13.32
CA ARG A 162 -22.71 34.06 -12.66
C ARG A 162 -21.47 34.30 -13.50
N LEU A 163 -21.00 33.28 -14.24
CA LEU A 163 -19.84 33.39 -15.14
C LEU A 163 -20.18 34.23 -16.37
N ASP A 164 -21.37 34.07 -16.95
CA ASP A 164 -21.86 34.86 -18.10
C ASP A 164 -21.89 36.36 -17.81
N ARG A 165 -22.10 36.74 -16.54
CA ARG A 165 -22.12 38.14 -16.10
C ARG A 165 -20.74 38.71 -15.80
N ARG A 166 -19.67 37.91 -15.89
CA ARG A 166 -18.30 38.37 -15.65
C ARG A 166 -17.57 38.66 -16.95
N PRO A 167 -16.67 39.67 -16.97
CA PRO A 167 -15.78 39.88 -18.09
C PRO A 167 -14.88 38.66 -18.32
N ALA A 168 -14.48 38.42 -19.56
CA ALA A 168 -13.66 37.28 -19.95
C ALA A 168 -12.37 37.21 -19.12
N GLY A 169 -12.04 36.01 -18.63
CA GLY A 169 -10.91 35.79 -17.74
C GLY A 169 -10.52 34.32 -17.62
N ARG A 170 -9.40 34.06 -16.96
CA ARG A 170 -8.95 32.69 -16.65
C ARG A 170 -9.62 32.22 -15.36
N VAL A 171 -10.30 31.08 -15.43
CA VAL A 171 -10.94 30.45 -14.27
C VAL A 171 -10.10 29.25 -13.86
N LEU A 172 -9.77 29.16 -12.58
CA LEU A 172 -9.17 27.97 -11.98
C LEU A 172 -10.32 27.11 -11.43
N ASP A 173 -10.54 25.95 -12.04
CA ASP A 173 -11.49 24.97 -11.54
C ASP A 173 -10.81 24.05 -10.50
N LEU A 174 -11.40 23.99 -9.31
CA LEU A 174 -11.00 23.12 -8.21
C LEU A 174 -12.16 22.18 -7.88
N GLY A 175 -12.54 21.35 -8.85
CA GLY A 175 -13.62 20.37 -8.73
C GLY A 175 -13.13 18.95 -8.41
N CYS A 176 -14.04 18.13 -7.86
CA CYS A 176 -13.86 16.67 -7.73
C CYS A 176 -14.41 15.89 -8.95
N ALA A 177 -14.74 16.60 -10.03
CA ALA A 177 -15.33 16.06 -11.26
C ALA A 177 -14.35 16.16 -12.43
N ASP A 178 -14.73 15.59 -13.56
CA ASP A 178 -14.01 15.45 -14.82
C ASP A 178 -13.78 16.77 -15.60
N GLY A 179 -14.09 17.93 -14.98
CA GLY A 179 -13.71 19.25 -15.50
C GLY A 179 -14.43 19.66 -16.79
N HIS A 180 -15.51 18.96 -17.17
CA HIS A 180 -16.30 19.28 -18.36
C HIS A 180 -17.33 20.37 -18.01
N LEU A 181 -16.90 21.62 -18.12
CA LEU A 181 -17.82 22.73 -18.38
C LEU A 181 -17.96 22.79 -19.89
N GLY A 182 -19.12 22.38 -20.41
CA GLY A 182 -19.41 22.33 -21.85
C GLY A 182 -19.13 23.65 -22.57
#